data_AF-A0A7V3CWG0-F1
#
_entry.id   AF-A0A7V3CWG0-F1
#
_cell.length_a   1.000
_cell.length_b   1.000
_cell.length_c   1.000
_cell.angle_alpha   90.00
_cell.angle_beta   90.00
_cell.angle_gamma   90.00
#
_symmetry.space_group_name_H-M   'P 1'
#
loop_
_entity.id
_entity.type
_entity.pdbx_description
1 polymer ?
#
loop_
_entity_poly.entity_id
_entity_poly.type
_entity_poly.pdbx_seq_one_letter_code
_entity_poly.pdbx_strand_id
1 'polypeptide(L)'
;MTDQFSKLELNISNHPKHSKVNFIQETGAEKFVGVAAASILARSNFNEWFYQKEKDGLKLPKGSSIIVEKKALELMNLIGEEKLNELVKIHFKTLKKIKSVNDIHK
;
A
#
# COMPACT_ATOMS: atom_id res chain seq x y z
N MET A 1 -15.03 -13.63 8.63
CA MET A 1 -14.72 -12.54 9.58
C MET A 1 -13.62 -11.69 8.99
N THR A 2 -13.78 -10.37 8.95
CA THR A 2 -12.76 -9.42 8.50
C THR A 2 -12.74 -8.19 9.42
N ASP A 3 -11.60 -7.52 9.49
CA ASP A 3 -11.57 -6.18 10.08
C ASP A 3 -12.33 -5.19 9.18
N GLN A 4 -13.10 -4.30 9.80
CA GLN A 4 -13.95 -3.35 9.08
C GLN A 4 -13.16 -2.10 8.71
N PHE A 5 -12.74 -2.03 7.45
CA PHE A 5 -12.02 -0.88 6.88
C PHE A 5 -12.92 0.16 6.20
N SER A 6 -14.22 -0.14 6.03
CA SER A 6 -15.20 0.82 5.49
C SER A 6 -16.62 0.52 5.96
N LYS A 7 -17.55 1.46 5.74
CA LYS A 7 -18.99 1.24 5.96
C LYS A 7 -19.67 0.48 4.81
N LEU A 8 -18.97 0.26 3.71
CA LEU A 8 -19.51 -0.43 2.55
C LEU A 8 -19.49 -1.94 2.79
N GLU A 9 -20.49 -2.61 2.26
CA GLU A 9 -20.46 -4.06 2.16
C GLU A 9 -19.34 -4.52 1.22
N LEU A 10 -18.80 -5.72 1.48
CA LEU A 10 -17.79 -6.30 0.62
C LEU A 10 -18.43 -6.68 -0.71
N ASN A 11 -17.88 -6.23 -1.84
CA ASN A 11 -18.41 -6.62 -3.16
C ASN A 11 -18.53 -8.15 -3.36
N ILE A 12 -17.70 -8.92 -2.65
CA ILE A 12 -17.71 -10.39 -2.70
C ILE A 12 -18.88 -11.03 -1.93
N SER A 13 -19.51 -10.32 -0.98
CA SER A 13 -20.59 -10.90 -0.17
C SER A 13 -21.82 -11.24 -1.00
N ASN A 14 -22.08 -10.45 -2.03
CA ASN A 14 -23.25 -10.59 -2.89
C ASN A 14 -23.01 -11.50 -4.10
N HIS A 15 -21.83 -12.12 -4.20
CA HIS A 15 -21.49 -12.97 -5.33
C HIS A 15 -22.09 -14.38 -5.18
N PRO A 16 -22.79 -14.94 -6.20
CA PRO A 16 -23.48 -16.24 -6.08
C PRO A 16 -22.60 -17.41 -5.62
N LYS A 17 -21.31 -17.41 -5.99
CA LYS A 17 -20.32 -18.41 -5.54
C LYS A 17 -20.08 -18.42 -4.02
N HIS A 18 -20.50 -17.37 -3.31
CA HIS A 18 -20.29 -17.21 -1.87
C HIS A 18 -21.60 -17.15 -1.09
N SER A 19 -22.73 -17.55 -1.69
CA SER A 19 -24.06 -17.50 -1.06
C SER A 19 -24.19 -18.31 0.24
N LYS A 20 -23.28 -19.27 0.48
CA LYS A 20 -23.22 -20.06 1.71
C LYS A 20 -22.26 -19.50 2.78
N VAL A 21 -21.56 -18.40 2.48
CA VAL A 21 -20.57 -17.80 3.37
C VAL A 21 -21.23 -16.66 4.14
N ASN A 22 -21.14 -16.72 5.47
CA ASN A 22 -21.53 -15.59 6.31
C ASN A 22 -20.38 -14.58 6.40
N PHE A 23 -20.57 -13.40 5.81
CA PHE A 23 -19.60 -12.31 5.83
C PHE A 23 -19.87 -11.39 7.01
N ILE A 24 -18.99 -11.44 8.01
CA ILE A 24 -19.03 -10.57 9.19
C ILE A 24 -17.85 -9.61 9.13
N GLN A 25 -18.13 -8.32 9.26
CA GLN A 25 -17.14 -7.24 9.38
C GLN A 25 -17.32 -6.56 10.75
N GLU A 26 -16.24 -6.42 11.51
CA GLU A 26 -16.25 -5.70 12.79
C GLU A 26 -15.03 -4.79 12.90
N THR A 27 -15.17 -3.66 13.57
CA THR A 27 -14.02 -2.85 13.97
C THR A 27 -13.28 -3.55 15.12
N GLY A 28 -11.95 -3.59 15.08
CA GLY A 28 -11.17 -4.23 16.14
C GLY A 28 -11.25 -5.76 16.05
N ALA A 29 -11.39 -6.30 14.84
CA ALA A 29 -11.55 -7.74 14.63
C ALA A 29 -10.27 -8.54 14.88
N GLU A 30 -9.12 -7.91 15.15
CA GLU A 30 -7.88 -8.57 15.57
C GLU A 30 -8.03 -9.37 16.86
N LYS A 31 -9.08 -9.14 17.65
CA LYS A 31 -9.45 -10.01 18.78
C LYS A 31 -9.74 -11.46 18.36
N PHE A 32 -10.07 -11.70 17.09
CA PHE A 32 -10.24 -13.04 16.53
C PHE A 32 -8.92 -13.54 15.93
N VAL A 33 -8.47 -14.71 16.38
CA VAL A 33 -7.17 -15.31 15.99
C VAL A 33 -7.00 -15.40 14.47
N GLY A 34 -8.05 -15.75 13.72
CA GLY A 34 -7.97 -15.82 12.26
C GLY A 34 -7.68 -14.47 11.59
N VAL A 35 -8.25 -13.38 12.11
CA VAL A 35 -8.01 -12.02 11.60
C VAL A 35 -6.62 -11.54 12.03
N ALA A 36 -6.20 -11.79 13.28
CA ALA A 36 -4.86 -11.47 13.75
C ALA A 36 -3.78 -12.19 12.92
N ALA A 37 -3.95 -13.49 12.67
CA ALA A 37 -3.05 -14.28 11.85
C ALA A 37 -2.96 -13.73 10.41
N ALA A 38 -4.09 -13.38 9.81
CA ALA A 38 -4.12 -12.75 8.48
C ALA A 38 -3.34 -11.42 8.46
N SER A 39 -3.49 -10.57 9.49
CA SER A 39 -2.75 -9.31 9.62
C SER A 39 -1.24 -9.52 9.78
N ILE A 40 -0.81 -10.54 10.53
CA ILE A 40 0.61 -10.91 10.67
C ILE A 40 1.19 -11.35 9.33
N LEU A 41 0.49 -12.23 8.61
CA LEU A 41 0.92 -12.71 7.29
C LEU A 41 1.01 -11.56 6.28
N ALA A 42 -0.01 -10.68 6.23
CA ALA A 42 0.00 -9.51 5.37
C ALA A 42 1.19 -8.58 5.68
N ARG A 43 1.47 -8.33 6.95
CA ARG A 43 2.61 -7.48 7.37
C ARG A 43 3.96 -8.14 7.10
N SER A 44 4.07 -9.45 7.26
CA SER A 44 5.27 -10.23 6.91
C SER A 44 5.56 -10.10 5.42
N ASN A 45 4.57 -10.35 4.55
CA ASN A 45 4.72 -10.22 3.11
C ASN A 45 5.05 -8.78 2.67
N PHE A 46 4.42 -7.79 3.31
CA PHE A 46 4.74 -6.38 3.08
C PHE A 46 6.21 -6.07 3.42
N ASN A 47 6.71 -6.55 4.57
CA ASN A 47 8.10 -6.33 4.96
C ASN A 47 9.09 -7.04 4.04
N GLU A 48 8.76 -8.28 3.65
CA GLU A 48 9.58 -9.06 2.73
C GLU A 48 9.75 -8.37 1.38
N TRP A 49 8.68 -7.79 0.82
CA TRP A 49 8.78 -7.02 -0.42
C TRP A 49 9.79 -5.86 -0.31
N PHE A 50 9.77 -5.11 0.80
CA PHE A 50 10.75 -4.03 1.02
C PHE A 50 12.18 -4.55 1.18
N TYR A 51 12.34 -5.68 1.88
CA TYR A 51 13.64 -6.32 2.06
C TYR A 51 14.23 -6.78 0.72
N GLN A 52 13.42 -7.39 -0.14
CA GLN A 52 13.88 -7.80 -1.47
C GLN A 52 14.25 -6.60 -2.34
N LYS A 53 13.49 -5.51 -2.30
CA LYS A 53 13.87 -4.26 -2.99
C LYS A 53 15.20 -3.70 -2.48
N GLU A 54 15.45 -3.75 -1.17
CA GLU A 54 16.74 -3.35 -0.61
C GLU A 54 17.89 -4.26 -1.09
N LYS A 55 17.66 -5.58 -1.19
CA LYS A 55 18.63 -6.53 -1.76
C LYS A 55 18.92 -6.27 -3.25
N ASP A 56 17.92 -5.81 -3.99
CA ASP A 56 18.07 -5.38 -5.39
C ASP A 56 18.76 -4.00 -5.52
N GLY A 57 19.25 -3.42 -4.40
CA GLY A 57 19.93 -2.13 -4.36
C GLY A 57 18.98 -0.92 -4.24
N LEU A 58 17.68 -1.15 -4.12
CA LEU A 58 16.65 -0.12 -4.03
C LEU A 58 16.08 -0.03 -2.60
N LYS A 59 16.77 0.74 -1.74
CA LYS A 59 16.27 1.01 -0.39
C LYS A 59 15.11 2.00 -0.41
N LEU A 60 13.90 1.51 -0.11
CA LEU A 60 12.69 2.31 -0.07
C LEU A 60 12.27 2.63 1.39
N PRO A 61 12.14 3.92 1.77
CA PRO A 61 11.59 4.29 3.06
C PRO A 61 10.09 3.98 3.12
N LYS A 62 9.60 3.57 4.30
CA LYS A 62 8.18 3.27 4.54
C LYS A 62 7.43 4.52 5.01
N GLY A 63 6.12 4.56 4.76
CA GLY A 63 5.22 5.63 5.22
C GLY A 63 5.05 6.76 4.19
N SER A 64 4.86 7.98 4.68
CA SER A 64 4.61 9.18 3.87
C SER A 64 5.33 10.42 4.40
N SER A 65 6.48 10.23 5.04
CA SER A 65 7.28 11.32 5.62
C SER A 65 8.08 12.07 4.54
N ILE A 66 8.71 13.18 4.92
CA ILE A 66 9.62 13.96 4.05
C ILE A 66 10.75 13.11 3.45
N ILE A 67 11.18 12.05 4.15
CA ILE A 67 12.22 11.13 3.68
C ILE A 67 11.72 10.35 2.45
N VAL A 68 10.44 9.96 2.45
CA VAL A 68 9.79 9.30 1.31
C VAL A 68 9.69 10.26 0.13
N GLU A 69 9.34 11.53 0.39
CA GLU A 69 9.28 12.55 -0.67
C GLU A 69 10.64 12.72 -1.36
N LYS A 70 11.71 12.88 -0.57
CA LYS A 70 13.08 13.02 -1.09
C LYS A 70 13.51 11.82 -1.91
N LYS A 71 13.25 10.60 -1.42
CA LYS A 71 13.62 9.38 -2.14
C LYS A 71 12.83 9.22 -3.44
N ALA A 72 11.55 9.57 -3.44
CA ALA A 72 10.74 9.52 -4.66
C ALA A 72 11.20 10.55 -5.71
N LEU A 73 11.61 11.76 -5.30
CA LEU A 73 12.22 12.75 -6.22
C LEU A 73 13.56 12.24 -6.79
N GLU A 74 14.43 11.68 -5.94
CA GLU A 74 15.69 11.05 -6.37
C GLU A 74 15.44 9.96 -7.42
N LEU A 75 14.47 9.07 -7.18
CA LEU A 75 14.10 8.02 -8.11
C LEU A 75 13.50 8.57 -9.41
N MET A 76 12.64 9.59 -9.33
CA MET A 76 12.08 10.22 -10.53
C MET A 76 13.18 10.72 -11.47
N ASN A 77 14.23 11.32 -10.91
CA ASN A 77 15.37 11.83 -11.67
C ASN A 77 16.26 10.70 -12.23
N LEU A 78 16.35 9.57 -11.53
CA LEU A 78 17.21 8.44 -11.92
C LEU A 78 16.56 7.51 -12.95
N ILE A 79 15.28 7.16 -12.75
CA ILE A 79 14.58 6.13 -13.53
C ILE A 79 13.41 6.68 -14.36
N GLY A 80 13.09 7.96 -14.23
CA GLY A 80 11.97 8.60 -14.92
C GLY A 80 10.62 8.39 -14.23
N GLU A 81 9.63 9.18 -14.64
CA GLU A 81 8.29 9.18 -14.07
C GLU A 81 7.53 7.86 -14.32
N GLU A 82 7.62 7.30 -15.54
CA GLU A 82 6.89 6.08 -15.90
C GLU A 82 7.28 4.91 -15.01
N LYS A 83 8.58 4.67 -14.82
CA LYS A 83 9.07 3.62 -13.93
C LYS A 83 8.80 3.92 -12.46
N LEU A 84 8.79 5.19 -12.06
CA LEU A 84 8.42 5.56 -10.69
C LEU A 84 6.96 5.19 -10.39
N ASN A 85 6.04 5.33 -11.35
CA ASN A 85 4.63 4.99 -11.18
C ASN A 85 4.41 3.51 -10.82
N GLU A 86 5.34 2.62 -11.15
CA GLU A 86 5.31 1.20 -10.75
C GLU A 86 5.67 0.98 -9.27
N LEU A 87 6.35 1.95 -8.64
CA LEU A 87 6.84 1.86 -7.26
C LEU A 87 6.00 2.67 -6.26
N VAL A 88 5.16 3.60 -6.74
CA VAL A 88 4.44 4.56 -5.89
C VAL A 88 2.93 4.50 -6.10
N LYS A 89 2.18 4.97 -5.10
CA LYS A 89 0.74 5.20 -5.24
C LYS A 89 0.52 6.55 -5.92
N ILE A 90 0.14 6.54 -7.20
CA ILE A 90 0.06 7.74 -8.04
C ILE A 90 -0.91 8.84 -7.55
N HIS A 91 -1.92 8.47 -6.77
CA HIS A 91 -2.94 9.39 -6.26
C HIS A 91 -2.52 10.10 -4.95
N PHE A 92 -1.38 9.73 -4.36
CA PHE A 92 -0.94 10.29 -3.07
C PHE A 92 -0.48 11.76 -3.22
N LYS A 93 -0.79 12.58 -2.20
CA LYS A 93 -0.37 13.99 -2.14
C LYS A 93 1.15 14.15 -2.24
N THR A 94 1.90 13.19 -1.68
CA THR A 94 3.36 13.11 -1.78
C THR A 94 3.85 13.18 -3.23
N LEU A 95 3.27 12.39 -4.15
CA LEU A 95 3.68 12.42 -5.55
C LEU A 95 3.27 13.72 -6.24
N LYS A 96 2.06 14.22 -5.96
CA LYS A 96 1.58 15.50 -6.52
C LYS A 96 2.53 16.65 -6.20
N LYS A 97 3.03 16.71 -4.96
CA LYS A 97 3.99 17.71 -4.50
C LYS A 97 5.33 17.61 -5.25
N ILE A 98 5.82 16.40 -5.50
CA ILE A 98 7.07 16.16 -6.22
C ILE A 98 6.93 16.60 -7.68
N LYS A 99 5.84 16.23 -8.36
CA LYS A 99 5.58 16.63 -9.76
C LYS A 99 5.53 18.14 -9.91
N SER A 100 4.80 18.84 -9.03
CA SER A 100 4.72 20.30 -9.07
C SER A 100 6.07 21.01 -8.89
N VAL A 101 7.02 20.42 -8.19
CA VAL A 101 8.36 20.98 -8.02
C VAL A 101 9.25 20.70 -9.24
N ASN A 102 9.11 19.52 -9.84
CA ASN A 102 9.92 19.13 -11.00
C ASN A 102 9.54 19.89 -12.28
N ASP A 103 8.25 20.22 -12.44
CA ASP A 103 7.77 21.03 -13.57
C ASP A 103 8.31 22.47 -13.55
N ILE A 104 8.83 22.95 -12.40
CA ILE A 104 9.46 24.28 -12.28
C ILE A 104 10.93 24.26 -12.74
N HIS A 105 11.57 23.09 -12.78
CA HIS A 105 12.99 22.93 -13.09
C HIS A 105 13.27 22.28 -14.46
N LYS A 106 12.23 22.10 -15.27
CA LYS A 106 12.31 21.62 -16.66
C LYS A 106 12.13 22.79 -17.62
#